data_AF-A0A373WAM0-F1
#
_entry.id   AF-A0A373WAM0-F1
#
_cell.length_a   1.000
_cell.length_b   1.000
_cell.length_c   1.000
_cell.angle_alpha   90.00
_cell.angle_beta   90.00
_cell.angle_gamma   90.00
#
_symmetry.space_group_name_H-M   'P 1'
#
loop_
_entity.id
_entity.type
_entity.pdbx_description
1 polymer ?
#
loop_
_entity_poly.entity_id
_entity_poly.type
_entity_poly.pdbx_seq_one_letter_code
_entity_poly.pdbx_strand_id
1 'polypeptide(L)' 'MTTLVHITVNGEEIITTVDHPFYVKDKGFVNAGELTLSDKLLDTHGSHLSIEKK' A
#
# COMPACT_ATOMS: atom_id res chain seq x y z
N MET A 1 -3.17 17.44 -11.28
CA MET A 1 -3.61 17.36 -9.88
C MET A 1 -2.96 16.13 -9.29
N THR A 2 -2.08 16.27 -8.29
CA THR A 2 -1.49 15.13 -7.57
C THR A 2 -2.28 14.94 -6.29
N THR A 3 -3.13 13.91 -6.24
CA THR A 3 -3.90 13.57 -5.05
C THR A 3 -3.05 12.70 -4.13
N LEU A 4 -3.06 13.00 -2.83
CA LEU A 4 -2.40 12.19 -1.81
C LEU A 4 -3.38 11.19 -1.19
N VAL A 5 -2.86 10.06 -0.74
CA VAL A 5 -3.57 9.02 0.00
C VAL A 5 -2.79 8.67 1.28
N HIS A 6 -3.52 8.36 2.34
CA HIS A 6 -2.97 8.08 3.67
C HIS A 6 -3.19 6.62 3.99
N ILE A 7 -2.17 5.80 3.85
CA ILE A 7 -2.28 4.36 4.05
C ILE A 7 -1.67 4.01 5.40
N THR A 8 -2.41 3.34 6.27
CA THR A 8 -1.85 2.77 7.51
C THR A 8 -1.51 1.30 7.27
N VAL A 9 -0.25 0.93 7.50
CA VAL A 9 0.25 -0.45 7.39
C VAL A 9 0.97 -0.84 8.67
N ASN A 10 0.51 -1.90 9.33
CA ASN A 10 1.13 -2.45 10.54
C ASN A 10 1.45 -1.39 11.64
N GLY A 11 0.58 -0.40 11.81
CA GLY A 11 0.73 0.72 12.74
C GLY A 11 1.53 1.92 12.23
N GLU A 12 2.16 1.84 11.05
CA GLU A 12 2.84 2.98 10.40
C GLU A 12 1.93 3.68 9.38
N GLU A 13 1.94 5.00 9.36
CA GLU A 13 1.25 5.79 8.34
C GLU A 13 2.20 6.12 7.18
N ILE A 14 1.76 5.83 5.96
CA ILE A 14 2.44 6.13 4.70
C ILE A 14 1.57 7.11 3.91
N ILE A 15 2.08 8.31 3.68
CA ILE A 15 1.43 9.32 2.85
C ILE A 15 2.12 9.34 1.49
N THR A 16 1.36 9.09 0.42
CA THR A 16 1.91 8.99 -0.94
C THR A 16 0.90 9.42 -1.99
N THR A 17 1.29 9.48 -3.26
CA THR A 17 0.39 9.81 -4.36
C THR A 17 -0.51 8.63 -4.72
N VAL A 18 -1.73 8.89 -5.18
CA VAL A 18 -2.69 7.84 -5.60
C VAL A 18 -2.12 6.91 -6.67
N ASP A 19 -1.25 7.40 -7.54
CA ASP A 19 -0.62 6.65 -8.63
C ASP A 19 0.71 5.99 -8.22
N HIS A 20 1.10 6.06 -6.94
CA HIS A 20 2.32 5.43 -6.48
C HIS A 20 2.14 3.90 -6.44
N PRO A 21 2.95 3.11 -7.16
CA PRO A 21 2.79 1.66 -7.19
C PRO A 21 3.36 1.01 -5.94
N PHE A 22 2.57 0.16 -5.28
CA PHE A 22 3.00 -0.73 -4.19
C PHE A 22 3.06 -2.18 -4.68
N TYR A 23 4.01 -2.94 -4.16
CA TYR A 23 4.12 -4.36 -4.49
C TYR A 23 3.22 -5.20 -3.56
N VAL A 24 2.17 -5.76 -4.13
CA VAL A 24 1.21 -6.65 -3.47
C VAL A 24 1.57 -8.09 -3.76
N LYS A 25 1.61 -8.93 -2.72
CA LYS A 25 1.82 -10.37 -2.87
C LYS A 25 0.77 -10.98 -3.79
N ASP A 26 1.19 -11.85 -4.70
CA ASP A 26 0.34 -12.56 -5.67
C ASP A 26 -0.35 -11.67 -6.74
N LYS A 27 -0.18 -10.35 -6.69
CA LYS A 27 -0.74 -9.39 -7.67
C LYS A 27 0.31 -8.56 -8.42
N GLY A 28 1.49 -8.33 -7.82
CA GLY A 28 2.51 -7.44 -8.39
C GLY A 28 2.28 -5.98 -8.01
N PHE A 29 2.62 -5.05 -8.90
CA PHE A 29 2.49 -3.62 -8.62
C PHE A 29 1.03 -3.15 -8.77
N VAL A 30 0.50 -2.54 -7.71
CA VAL A 30 -0.86 -1.98 -7.63
C VAL A 30 -0.76 -0.53 -7.15
N ASN A 31 -1.51 0.38 -7.77
CA ASN A 31 -1.48 1.78 -7.37
C ASN A 31 -2.04 1.97 -5.96
N ALA A 32 -1.49 2.94 -5.22
CA ALA A 32 -1.92 3.30 -3.88
C ALA A 32 -3.44 3.54 -3.81
N GLY A 33 -4.01 4.21 -4.82
CA GLY A 33 -5.44 4.48 -4.96
C GLY A 33 -6.32 3.24 -5.15
N GLU A 34 -5.75 2.10 -5.57
CA GLU A 34 -6.47 0.85 -5.85
C GLU A 34 -6.27 -0.22 -4.76
N LEU A 35 -5.35 0.00 -3.82
CA LEU A 35 -5.14 -0.89 -2.68
C LEU A 35 -6.39 -1.08 -1.82
N THR A 36 -6.58 -2.29 -1.32
CA THR A 36 -7.68 -2.71 -0.46
C THR A 36 -7.16 -3.27 0.87
N LEU A 37 -8.00 -3.29 1.92
CA LEU A 37 -7.63 -3.88 3.23
C LEU A 37 -7.30 -5.38 3.16
N SER A 38 -7.67 -6.07 2.07
CA SER A 38 -7.32 -7.47 1.84
C SER A 38 -5.96 -7.65 1.15
N ASP A 39 -5.35 -6.57 0.67
CA ASP A 39 -4.04 -6.62 0.03
C ASP A 39 -2.93 -6.73 1.09
N LYS A 40 -1.97 -7.61 0.80
CA LYS A 40 -0.78 -7.80 1.62
C LYS A 40 0.40 -7.24 0.85
N LEU A 41 0.95 -6.14 1.33
CA LEU A 41 2.14 -5.55 0.75
C LEU A 41 3.36 -6.39 1.16
N LEU A 42 4.37 -6.38 0.31
CA LEU A 42 5.68 -6.94 0.64
C LEU A 42 6.65 -5.83 1.02
N ASP A 43 7.34 -6.04 2.13
CA ASP A 43 8.49 -5.23 2.51
C ASP A 43 9.77 -5.75 1.79
N THR A 44 10.81 -4.92 1.75
CA THR A 44 12.18 -5.25 1.29
C THR A 44 12.78 -6.54 1.87
N HIS A 45 12.43 -6.93 3.08
CA HIS A 45 12.84 -8.17 3.76
C HIS A 45 11.96 -9.37 3.39
N GLY A 46 10.93 -9.18 2.56
CA GLY A 46 9.99 -10.23 2.17
C GLY A 46 8.84 -10.45 3.17
N SER A 47 8.73 -9.61 4.21
CA SER A 47 7.65 -9.70 5.20
C SER A 47 6.34 -9.18 4.62
N HIS A 48 5.21 -9.64 5.16
CA HIS A 48 3.89 -9.21 4.74
C HIS A 48 3.39 -8.08 5.63
N LEU A 49 3.09 -6.93 5.02
CA LEU A 49 2.45 -5.80 5.68
C LEU A 49 0.96 -5.80 5.33
N SER A 50 0.11 -5.69 6.34
CA SER A 50 -1.34 -5.63 6.16
C SER A 50 -1.82 -4.19 6.21
N ILE A 51 -2.71 -3.82 5.30
CA ILE A 51 -3.30 -2.48 5.27
C ILE A 51 -4.45 -2.41 6.26
N GLU A 52 -4.40 -1.41 7.14
CA GLU A 52 -5.39 -1.19 8.20
C GLU A 52 -6.34 -0.04 7.87
N LYS A 53 -5.85 0.99 7.18
CA LYS A 53 -6.65 2.18 6.82
C LYS A 53 -6.11 2.87 5.57
N LYS A 54 -6.98 3.64 4.91
CA LYS A 54 -6.72 4.36 3.66
C LYS A 54 -7.31 5.78 3.72
#